data_AF-A0A6I3LNH9-F1
#
_entry.id   AF-A0A6I3LNH9-F1
#
_cell.length_a   1.000
_cell.length_b   1.000
_cell.length_c   1.000
_cell.angle_alpha   90.00
_cell.angle_beta   90.00
_cell.angle_gamma   90.00
#
_symmetry.space_group_name_H-M   'P 1'
#
loop_
_entity.id
_entity.type
_entity.pdbx_description
1 polymer ?
#
loop_
_entity_poly.entity_id
_entity_poly.type
_entity_poly.pdbx_seq_one_letter_code
_entity_poly.pdbx_strand_id
1 'polypeptide(L)' 'MEKVAFNNKGFEAKKAQLFGLQTEELQNELFNLVYNTKEWVKSNFILSNEQVVKLDEQPREFLRALNFAPTEFCYN' A
#
# COMPACT_ATOMS: atom_id res chain seq x y z
N MET A 1 -3.64 -13.35 -2.55
CA MET A 1 -4.29 -12.58 -1.48
C MET A 1 -5.43 -11.78 -2.09
N GLU A 2 -6.55 -11.66 -1.38
CA GLU A 2 -7.68 -10.84 -1.84
C GLU A 2 -7.34 -9.34 -1.71
N LYS A 3 -7.78 -8.54 -2.68
CA LYS A 3 -7.63 -7.08 -2.65
C LYS A 3 -8.69 -6.46 -1.75
N VAL A 4 -8.36 -5.35 -1.08
CA VAL A 4 -9.30 -4.62 -0.21
C VAL A 4 -9.63 -3.24 -0.77
N ALA A 5 -10.66 -2.58 -0.25
CA ALA A 5 -11.03 -1.25 -0.71
C ALA A 5 -9.90 -0.23 -0.48
N PHE A 6 -9.63 0.63 -1.46
CA PHE A 6 -8.63 1.69 -1.34
C PHE A 6 -9.16 2.88 -0.52
N ASN A 7 -9.16 2.72 0.80
CA ASN A 7 -9.55 3.71 1.80
C ASN A 7 -8.88 3.39 3.15
N ASN A 8 -9.09 4.23 4.17
CA ASN A 8 -8.48 4.04 5.49
C ASN A 8 -8.83 2.68 6.11
N LYS A 9 -10.07 2.20 5.97
CA LYS A 9 -10.48 0.90 6.53
C LYS A 9 -9.74 -0.27 5.86
N GLY A 10 -9.60 -0.23 4.54
CA GLY A 10 -8.82 -1.23 3.82
C GLY A 10 -7.34 -1.15 4.14
N PHE A 11 -6.81 0.05 4.36
CA PHE A 11 -5.43 0.24 4.81
C PHE A 11 -5.19 -0.38 6.18
N GLU A 12 -6.03 -0.09 7.18
CA GLU A 12 -5.93 -0.69 8.51
C GLU A 12 -6.03 -2.22 8.45
N ALA A 13 -6.90 -2.76 7.58
CA ALA A 13 -6.99 -4.20 7.37
C ALA A 13 -5.67 -4.78 6.80
N LYS A 14 -5.03 -4.10 5.85
CA LYS A 14 -3.72 -4.52 5.32
C LYS A 14 -2.61 -4.36 6.33
N LYS A 15 -2.62 -3.30 7.14
CA LYS A 15 -1.68 -3.09 8.23
C LYS A 15 -1.76 -4.23 9.25
N ALA A 16 -2.96 -4.60 9.68
CA ALA A 16 -3.16 -5.76 10.56
C ALA A 16 -2.69 -7.07 9.90
N GLN A 17 -2.91 -7.24 8.59
CA GLN A 17 -2.42 -8.40 7.85
C GLN A 17 -0.88 -8.46 7.83
N LEU A 18 -0.20 -7.34 7.56
CA LEU A 18 1.27 -7.26 7.53
C LEU A 18 1.87 -7.67 8.88
N PHE A 19 1.31 -7.19 9.99
CA PHE A 19 1.78 -7.57 11.33
C PHE A 19 1.50 -9.04 11.71
N GLY A 20 0.68 -9.75 10.94
CA GLY A 20 0.46 -11.19 11.08
C GLY A 20 1.42 -12.07 10.27
N LEU A 21 2.27 -11.48 9.42
CA LEU A 21 3.21 -12.22 8.57
C LEU A 21 4.43 -12.71 9.37
N GLN A 22 5.06 -13.78 8.87
CA GLN A 22 6.35 -14.22 9.39
C GLN A 22 7.46 -13.22 9.02
N THR A 23 8.57 -13.21 9.75
CA THR A 23 9.63 -12.20 9.62
C THR A 23 10.14 -12.01 8.19
N GLU A 24 10.39 -13.08 7.45
CA GLU A 24 10.88 -13.02 6.07
C GLU A 24 9.83 -12.46 5.11
N GLU A 25 8.58 -12.90 5.23
CA GLU A 25 7.46 -12.40 4.43
C GLU A 25 7.18 -10.93 4.71
N LEU A 26 7.22 -10.54 5.99
CA LEU A 26 7.08 -9.15 6.40
C LEU A 26 8.18 -8.28 5.80
N GLN A 27 9.45 -8.70 5.87
CA GLN A 27 10.56 -7.96 5.28
C GLN A 27 10.39 -7.77 3.77
N ASN A 28 9.98 -8.82 3.06
CA ASN A 28 9.74 -8.75 1.61
C ASN A 28 8.58 -7.81 1.27
N GLU A 29 7.48 -7.87 2.01
CA GLU A 29 6.33 -6.98 1.83
C GLU A 29 6.68 -5.52 2.13
N LEU A 30 7.44 -5.25 3.20
CA LEU A 30 7.91 -3.91 3.54
C LEU A 30 8.88 -3.37 2.47
N PHE A 31 9.78 -4.21 1.95
CA PHE A 31 10.68 -3.82 0.87
C PHE A 31 9.89 -3.44 -0.39
N ASN A 32 8.92 -4.27 -0.80
CA ASN A 32 8.05 -3.98 -1.94
C ASN A 32 7.26 -2.68 -1.73
N LEU A 33 6.74 -2.46 -0.52
CA LEU A 33 6.01 -1.25 -0.17
C LEU A 33 6.89 -0.01 -0.25
N VAL A 34 8.15 -0.06 0.21
CA VAL A 34 9.07 1.10 0.21
C VAL A 34 9.62 1.41 -1.18
N TYR A 35 10.06 0.38 -1.91
CA TYR A 35 10.75 0.57 -3.20
C TYR A 35 9.81 0.55 -4.40
N ASN A 36 8.63 -0.03 -4.26
CA ASN A 36 7.64 -0.13 -5.33
C ASN A 36 6.21 0.11 -4.83
N THR A 37 6.03 1.16 -4.01
CA THR A 37 4.75 1.52 -3.38
C THR A 37 3.59 1.56 -4.37
N LYS A 38 3.83 2.07 -5.59
CA LYS A 38 2.80 2.17 -6.64
C LYS A 38 2.24 0.81 -7.00
N GLU A 39 3.10 -0.12 -7.37
CA GLU A 39 2.67 -1.45 -7.79
C GLU A 39 2.16 -2.28 -6.60
N TRP A 40 2.74 -2.08 -5.41
CA TRP A 40 2.23 -2.67 -4.18
C TRP A 40 0.79 -2.22 -3.89
N VAL A 41 0.46 -0.93 -4.10
CA VAL A 41 -0.91 -0.43 -3.97
C VAL A 41 -1.83 -1.05 -5.01
N LYS A 42 -1.42 -1.13 -6.27
CA LYS A 42 -2.22 -1.77 -7.33
C LYS A 42 -2.47 -3.25 -7.06
N SER A 43 -1.53 -3.96 -6.46
CA SER A 43 -1.65 -5.38 -6.16
C SER A 43 -2.50 -5.66 -4.93
N ASN A 44 -2.56 -4.74 -3.96
CA ASN A 44 -3.25 -4.94 -2.68
C ASN A 44 -4.64 -4.28 -2.58
N PHE A 45 -4.94 -3.30 -3.43
CA PHE A 45 -6.19 -2.55 -3.33
C PHE A 45 -7.04 -2.57 -4.60
N ILE A 46 -8.35 -2.53 -4.40
CA ILE A 46 -9.34 -2.32 -5.45
C ILE A 46 -9.35 -0.83 -5.77
N LEU A 47 -9.01 -0.51 -7.03
CA LEU A 47 -8.94 0.84 -7.57
C LEU A 47 -9.97 0.95 -8.69
N SER A 48 -10.68 2.09 -8.75
CA SER A 48 -11.41 2.48 -9.95
C SER A 48 -10.43 2.85 -11.07
N ASN A 49 -10.89 2.83 -12.32
CA ASN A 49 -10.06 3.20 -13.47
C ASN A 49 -9.47 4.61 -13.34
N GLU A 50 -10.23 5.58 -12.83
CA GLU A 50 -9.74 6.94 -12.61
C GLU A 50 -8.59 6.97 -11.57
N GLN A 51 -8.73 6.20 -10.50
CA GLN A 51 -7.67 6.07 -9.49
C GLN A 51 -6.42 5.40 -10.05
N VAL A 52 -6.57 4.40 -10.94
CA VAL A 52 -5.44 3.76 -11.63
C VAL A 52 -4.70 4.78 -12.51
N VAL A 53 -5.43 5.53 -13.35
CA VAL A 53 -4.86 6.56 -14.22
C VAL A 53 -4.12 7.61 -13.39
N LYS A 54 -4.75 8.17 -12.35
CA LYS A 54 -4.12 9.17 -11.47
C LYS A 54 -2.89 8.61 -10.75
N LEU A 55 -2.95 7.37 -10.28
CA LEU A 55 -1.82 6.71 -9.63
C LEU A 55 -0.65 6.49 -10.60
N ASP A 56 -0.91 6.26 -11.89
CA ASP A 56 0.14 6.09 -12.89
C ASP A 56 0.76 7.41 -13.36
N GLU A 57 -0.04 8.47 -13.48
CA GLU A 57 0.43 9.79 -13.90
C GLU A 57 1.12 10.57 -12.77
N GLN A 58 0.56 10.51 -11.56
CA GLN A 58 0.96 11.34 -10.41
C GLN A 58 1.05 10.53 -9.10
N PRO A 59 1.87 9.46 -9.04
CA PRO A 59 1.86 8.52 -7.91
C PRO A 59 2.14 9.17 -6.56
N ARG A 60 3.14 10.06 -6.48
CA ARG A 60 3.54 10.69 -5.21
C ARG A 60 2.44 11.58 -4.64
N GLU A 61 1.79 12.38 -5.49
CA GLU A 61 0.74 13.30 -5.07
C GLU A 61 -0.54 12.56 -4.70
N PHE A 62 -0.92 11.58 -5.53
CA PHE A 62 -2.09 10.74 -5.30
C PHE A 62 -1.98 9.94 -3.99
N LEU A 63 -0.82 9.32 -3.73
CA LEU A 63 -0.57 8.59 -2.47
C LEU A 63 -0.52 9.53 -1.26
N ARG A 64 0.09 10.71 -1.40
CA ARG A 64 0.14 11.71 -0.32
C ARG A 64 -1.24 12.22 0.07
N ALA A 65 -2.13 12.45 -0.90
CA ALA A 65 -3.51 12.88 -0.64
C ALA A 65 -4.31 11.88 0.20
N LEU A 66 -3.86 10.62 0.24
CA LEU A 66 -4.49 9.53 0.96
C LEU A 66 -3.77 9.16 2.26
N ASN A 67 -2.83 10.01 2.71
CA ASN A 67 -1.92 9.74 3.83
C ASN A 67 -1.18 8.41 3.70
N PHE A 68 -0.97 7.94 2.47
CA PHE A 68 -0.19 6.75 2.18
C PHE A 68 1.29 7.15 2.14
N ALA A 69 1.85 7.49 3.30
CA ALA A 69 3.28 7.72 3.46
C ALA A 69 3.92 6.48 4.10
N PRO A 70 4.99 5.91 3.50
CA PRO A 70 5.69 4.75 4.07
C PRO A 70 6.39 5.08 5.41
N THR A 71 6.28 6.31 5.93
CA THR A 71 6.91 6.78 7.16
C THR A 71 6.49 5.97 8.41
N GLU A 72 5.32 5.32 8.40
CA GLU A 72 4.89 4.49 9.53
C GLU A 72 5.63 3.14 9.63
N PHE A 73 6.26 2.67 8.55
CA PHE A 73 6.90 1.35 8.50
C PHE A 73 8.43 1.39 8.69
N CYS A 74 9.02 2.59 8.77
CA CYS A 74 10.48 2.78 8.86
C CYS A 74 11.02 2.97 10.29
N TYR A 75 10.23 2.71 11.33
CA TYR A 75 10.71 2.80 12.72
C TYR A 75 10.34 1.55 13.52
N ASN A 76 11.25 0.59 13.50
CA ASN A 76 11.66 -0.25 14.63
C ASN A 76 13.12 -0.64 14.43
#